data_AF-A0A411LMM2-F1
#
_entry.id   AF-A0A411LMM2-F1
#
_cell.length_a   1.000
_cell.length_b   1.000
_cell.length_c   1.000
_cell.angle_alpha   90.00
_cell.angle_beta   90.00
_cell.angle_gamma   90.00
#
_symmetry.space_group_name_H-M   'P 1'
#
loop_
_entity.id
_entity.type
_entity.pdbx_description
1 polymer ?
#
loop_
_entity_poly.entity_id
_entity_poly.type
_entity_poly.pdbx_seq_one_letter_code
_entity_poly.pdbx_strand_id
1 'polypeptide(L)'
;MMFSTSLALALAGLQSAPAAPAVLMLGTLPRQELPARGCAAYLWTVQDQRFVAMVEPTRLRIMLDGKSTDLPAVEAGAAGALGLASTTRYAGDGVNATLDMTIAQRETLQDGAIVSDASLRIARAGHDEMVVPVGGLVGCAPASR
;
A
#
# COMPACT_ATOMS: atom_id res chain seq x y z
N MET A 1 -72.06 -22.88 -15.26
CA MET A 1 -71.30 -21.78 -15.91
C MET A 1 -71.04 -20.76 -14.81
N MET A 2 -69.85 -20.32 -14.42
CA MET A 2 -68.52 -20.30 -15.01
C MET A 2 -67.48 -20.25 -13.86
N PHE A 3 -66.39 -20.99 -14.02
CA PHE A 3 -65.19 -20.93 -13.18
C PHE A 3 -64.39 -19.67 -13.52
N SER A 4 -63.84 -18.97 -12.52
CA SER A 4 -62.81 -17.93 -12.73
C SER A 4 -61.68 -18.11 -11.71
N THR A 5 -60.72 -18.92 -12.08
CA THR A 5 -59.45 -19.18 -11.39
C THR A 5 -58.45 -18.09 -11.75
N SER A 6 -58.03 -17.28 -10.78
CA SER A 6 -56.94 -16.30 -10.97
C SER A 6 -55.60 -16.95 -10.62
N LEU A 7 -54.75 -17.10 -11.63
CA LEU A 7 -53.40 -17.67 -11.55
C LEU A 7 -52.42 -16.56 -11.16
N ALA A 8 -51.90 -16.58 -9.94
CA ALA A 8 -50.83 -15.69 -9.50
C ALA A 8 -49.47 -16.24 -9.99
N LEU A 9 -48.85 -15.56 -10.96
CA LEU A 9 -47.48 -15.82 -11.40
C LEU A 9 -46.50 -15.34 -10.30
N ALA A 10 -45.80 -16.29 -9.68
CA ALA A 10 -44.67 -15.99 -8.80
C ALA A 10 -43.42 -15.65 -9.65
N LEU A 11 -43.03 -14.38 -9.67
CA LEU A 11 -41.71 -13.94 -10.15
C LEU A 11 -40.66 -14.34 -9.11
N ALA A 12 -40.05 -15.51 -9.28
CA ALA A 12 -38.86 -15.89 -8.53
C ALA A 12 -37.69 -15.02 -9.01
N GLY A 13 -37.32 -14.02 -8.20
CA GLY A 13 -36.12 -13.21 -8.43
C GLY A 13 -34.88 -14.07 -8.32
N LEU A 14 -34.17 -14.24 -9.43
CA LEU A 14 -32.79 -14.71 -9.46
C LEU A 14 -31.93 -13.65 -8.76
N GLN A 15 -31.79 -13.77 -7.44
CA GLN A 15 -30.83 -13.00 -6.67
C GLN A 15 -29.44 -13.49 -7.08
N SER A 16 -28.73 -12.67 -7.85
CA SER A 16 -27.35 -12.92 -8.22
C SER A 16 -26.53 -13.06 -6.95
N ALA A 17 -25.87 -14.20 -6.76
CA ALA A 17 -24.98 -14.40 -5.61
C ALA A 17 -23.87 -13.32 -5.64
N PRO A 18 -23.51 -12.71 -4.49
CA PRO A 18 -22.42 -11.76 -4.43
C PRO A 18 -21.13 -12.45 -4.92
N ALA A 19 -20.42 -11.82 -5.85
CA ALA A 19 -19.14 -12.31 -6.32
C ALA A 19 -18.14 -12.35 -5.15
N ALA A 20 -17.33 -13.40 -5.09
CA ALA A 20 -16.25 -13.48 -4.12
C ALA A 20 -15.26 -12.31 -4.35
N PRO A 21 -14.76 -11.68 -3.29
CA PRO A 21 -13.76 -10.62 -3.42
C PRO A 21 -12.50 -11.15 -4.12
N ALA A 22 -11.93 -10.33 -4.99
CA ALA A 22 -10.69 -10.68 -5.69
C ALA A 22 -9.47 -10.44 -4.77
N VAL A 23 -8.42 -11.26 -4.92
CA VAL A 23 -7.18 -11.09 -4.14
C VAL A 23 -6.30 -10.02 -4.78
N LEU A 24 -5.81 -9.06 -3.99
CA LEU A 24 -4.82 -8.07 -4.43
C LEU A 24 -3.43 -8.71 -4.52
N MET A 25 -2.70 -8.45 -5.61
CA MET A 25 -1.34 -8.97 -5.79
C MET A 25 -0.30 -7.86 -5.65
N LEU A 26 0.46 -7.88 -4.55
CA LEU A 26 1.64 -7.02 -4.39
C LEU A 26 2.83 -7.62 -5.15
N GLY A 27 3.26 -6.93 -6.20
CA GLY A 27 4.39 -7.31 -7.04
C GLY A 27 5.73 -6.74 -6.55
N THR A 28 6.78 -7.06 -7.30
CA THR A 28 8.13 -6.53 -7.07
C THR A 28 8.33 -5.26 -7.89
N LEU A 29 8.81 -4.19 -7.26
CA LEU A 29 9.25 -2.97 -7.95
C LEU A 29 10.57 -3.21 -8.69
N PRO A 30 10.78 -2.57 -9.85
CA PRO A 30 12.11 -2.49 -10.44
C PRO A 30 13.02 -1.64 -9.56
N ARG A 31 14.33 -1.67 -9.82
CA ARG A 31 15.31 -0.79 -9.17
C ARG A 31 14.79 0.65 -9.16
N GLN A 32 14.81 1.27 -7.98
CA GLN A 32 14.49 2.69 -7.82
C GLN A 32 15.78 3.47 -7.57
N GLU A 33 15.81 4.69 -8.10
CA GLU A 33 16.91 5.63 -7.85
C GLU A 33 16.71 6.35 -6.52
N LEU A 34 17.79 6.93 -6.01
CA LEU A 34 17.74 7.85 -4.88
C LEU A 34 17.02 9.15 -5.30
N PRO A 35 16.14 9.73 -4.46
CA PRO A 35 15.59 11.04 -4.78
C PRO A 35 16.71 12.07 -4.90
N ALA A 36 16.53 13.07 -5.77
CA ALA A 36 17.53 14.12 -5.96
C ALA A 36 17.73 15.00 -4.71
N ARG A 37 16.75 15.03 -3.81
CA ARG A 37 16.74 15.79 -2.55
C ARG A 37 15.93 15.03 -1.49
N GLY A 38 16.30 15.19 -0.23
CA GLY A 38 15.61 14.53 0.88
C GLY A 38 15.91 13.04 0.94
N CYS A 39 15.04 12.29 1.63
CA CYS A 39 15.23 10.87 1.88
C CYS A 39 14.05 10.05 1.36
N ALA A 40 14.32 8.79 1.03
CA ALA A 40 13.30 7.79 0.71
C ALA A 40 13.55 6.50 1.47
N ALA A 41 12.49 5.82 1.89
CA ALA A 41 12.56 4.46 2.39
C ALA A 41 12.35 3.46 1.25
N TYR A 42 13.13 2.40 1.25
CA TYR A 42 13.07 1.28 0.33
C TYR A 42 12.70 0.06 1.15
N LEU A 43 11.60 -0.61 0.79
CA LEU A 43 10.98 -1.61 1.64
C LEU A 43 10.89 -2.96 0.92
N TRP A 44 11.29 -3.99 1.65
CA TRP A 44 11.24 -5.38 1.22
C TRP A 44 10.32 -6.17 2.14
N THR A 45 9.64 -7.17 1.57
CA THR A 45 8.91 -8.16 2.36
C THR A 45 9.86 -8.92 3.29
N VAL A 46 9.41 -9.16 4.52
CA VAL A 46 10.25 -9.89 5.50
C VAL A 46 10.43 -11.36 5.11
N GLN A 47 9.40 -11.97 4.50
CA GLN A 47 9.38 -13.41 4.24
C GLN A 47 10.25 -13.83 3.05
N ASP A 48 10.20 -13.10 1.93
CA ASP A 48 10.85 -13.48 0.67
C ASP A 48 11.74 -12.37 0.08
N GLN A 49 11.99 -11.29 0.84
CA GLN A 49 12.91 -10.19 0.48
C GLN A 49 12.61 -9.57 -0.90
N ARG A 50 11.35 -9.56 -1.32
CA ARG A 50 10.92 -8.87 -2.54
C ARG A 50 10.84 -7.39 -2.27
N PHE A 51 11.43 -6.59 -3.15
CA PHE A 51 11.35 -5.15 -3.09
C PHE A 51 9.95 -4.68 -3.50
N VAL A 52 9.14 -4.19 -2.57
CA VAL A 52 7.70 -3.98 -2.81
C VAL A 52 7.26 -2.52 -2.74
N ALA A 53 8.02 -1.67 -2.06
CA ALA A 53 7.66 -0.26 -1.92
C ALA A 53 8.86 0.68 -1.88
N MET A 54 8.68 1.86 -2.45
CA MET A 54 9.51 3.04 -2.21
C MET A 54 8.63 4.14 -1.61
N VAL A 55 9.12 4.79 -0.56
CA VAL A 55 8.36 5.77 0.22
C VAL A 55 9.12 7.08 0.25
N GLU A 56 8.45 8.15 -0.15
CA GLU A 56 8.88 9.53 -0.02
C GLU A 56 7.88 10.27 0.89
N PRO A 57 8.22 11.46 1.42
CA PRO A 57 7.35 12.17 2.35
C PRO A 57 5.92 12.43 1.86
N THR A 58 5.71 12.48 0.54
CA THR A 58 4.41 12.79 -0.07
C THR A 58 3.86 11.67 -0.94
N ARG A 59 4.55 10.53 -1.04
CA ARG A 59 4.22 9.49 -2.01
C ARG A 59 4.67 8.11 -1.58
N LEU A 60 3.81 7.13 -1.80
CA LEU A 60 4.12 5.70 -1.77
C LEU A 60 4.08 5.15 -3.19
N ARG A 61 5.19 4.56 -3.65
CA ARG A 61 5.25 3.80 -4.90
C ARG A 61 5.21 2.31 -4.59
N ILE A 62 4.32 1.58 -5.25
CA ILE A 62 4.16 0.12 -5.14
C ILE A 62 3.96 -0.51 -6.53
N MET A 63 4.12 -1.82 -6.62
CA MET A 63 3.69 -2.60 -7.78
C MET A 63 2.40 -3.35 -7.39
N LEU A 64 1.27 -2.96 -7.94
CA LEU A 64 -0.02 -3.57 -7.64
C LEU A 64 -0.61 -4.18 -8.92
N ASP A 65 -0.91 -5.47 -8.88
CA ASP A 65 -1.42 -6.25 -10.02
C ASP A 65 -0.58 -6.09 -11.29
N GLY A 66 0.76 -6.06 -11.11
CA GLY A 66 1.71 -5.91 -12.22
C GLY A 66 1.88 -4.49 -12.76
N LYS A 67 1.23 -3.48 -12.15
CA LYS A 67 1.36 -2.06 -12.51
C LYS A 67 2.03 -1.24 -11.40
N SER A 68 3.04 -0.45 -11.78
CA SER A 68 3.61 0.54 -10.86
C SER A 68 2.57 1.63 -10.58
N THR A 69 2.24 1.80 -9.30
CA THR A 69 1.21 2.70 -8.80
C THR A 69 1.84 3.64 -7.79
N ASP A 70 1.65 4.93 -8.03
CA ASP A 70 2.10 6.00 -7.14
C ASP A 70 0.88 6.56 -6.40
N LEU A 71 0.83 6.34 -5.10
CA LEU A 71 -0.23 6.81 -4.22
C LEU A 71 0.24 8.08 -3.50
N PRO A 72 -0.42 9.23 -3.67
CA PRO A 72 -0.10 10.42 -2.90
C PRO A 72 -0.46 10.23 -1.42
N ALA A 73 0.34 10.81 -0.53
CA ALA A 73 0.01 10.90 0.88
C ALA A 73 -1.21 11.82 1.06
N VAL A 74 -2.22 11.33 1.78
CA VAL A 74 -3.44 12.10 2.10
C VAL A 74 -3.52 12.46 3.57
N GLU A 75 -2.80 11.73 4.42
CA GLU A 75 -2.66 12.02 5.84
C GLU A 75 -1.31 11.47 6.29
N ALA A 76 -0.53 12.28 7.00
CA ALA A 76 0.72 11.85 7.61
C ALA A 76 0.66 12.18 9.09
N GLY A 77 1.18 11.27 9.91
CA GLY A 77 1.47 11.56 11.32
C GLY A 77 2.51 12.68 11.44
N ALA A 78 2.89 12.99 12.69
CA ALA A 78 3.99 13.91 12.93
C ALA A 78 5.24 13.47 12.16
N ALA A 79 5.96 14.44 11.59
CA ALA A 79 7.21 14.16 10.88
C ALA A 79 8.16 13.39 11.80
N GLY A 80 8.58 12.20 11.35
CA GLY A 80 9.48 11.33 12.07
C GLY A 80 10.93 11.54 11.65
N ALA A 81 11.74 10.48 11.81
CA ALA A 81 13.15 10.52 11.43
C ALA A 81 13.32 10.73 9.92
N LEU A 82 14.32 11.53 9.54
CA LEU A 82 14.72 11.74 8.14
C LEU A 82 13.60 12.28 7.23
N GLY A 83 12.61 12.98 7.79
CA GLY A 83 11.51 13.59 7.04
C GLY A 83 10.39 12.62 6.65
N LEU A 84 10.43 11.38 7.14
CA LEU A 84 9.40 10.36 6.93
C LEU A 84 8.56 10.20 8.21
N ALA A 85 7.24 10.24 8.10
CA ALA A 85 6.34 10.01 9.23
C ALA A 85 6.28 8.52 9.59
N SER A 86 6.14 8.20 10.88
CA SER A 86 6.01 6.80 11.34
C SER A 86 4.74 6.13 10.83
N THR A 87 3.67 6.90 10.65
CA THR A 87 2.40 6.43 10.08
C THR A 87 1.99 7.39 8.97
N THR A 88 1.70 6.85 7.80
CA THR A 88 1.19 7.64 6.66
C THR A 88 0.09 6.88 5.94
N ARG A 89 -1.00 7.58 5.61
CA ARG A 89 -2.07 7.10 4.75
C ARG A 89 -1.90 7.68 3.36
N TYR A 90 -2.07 6.83 2.37
CA TYR A 90 -1.99 7.14 0.96
C TYR A 90 -3.29 6.74 0.27
N ALA A 91 -3.73 7.50 -0.72
CA ALA A 91 -4.92 7.15 -1.48
C ALA A 91 -4.84 7.65 -2.93
N GLY A 92 -5.27 6.82 -3.87
CA GLY A 92 -5.28 7.13 -5.30
C GLY A 92 -5.87 5.98 -6.11
N ASP A 93 -6.54 6.29 -7.22
CA ASP A 93 -7.10 5.29 -8.14
C ASP A 93 -7.95 4.18 -7.46
N GLY A 94 -8.73 4.55 -6.43
CA GLY A 94 -9.58 3.62 -5.66
C GLY A 94 -8.82 2.69 -4.71
N VAL A 95 -7.51 2.89 -4.55
CA VAL A 95 -6.64 2.18 -3.59
C VAL A 95 -6.39 3.07 -2.38
N ASN A 96 -6.52 2.50 -1.19
CA ASN A 96 -6.05 3.08 0.06
C ASN A 96 -4.90 2.24 0.59
N ALA A 97 -3.82 2.90 1.03
CA ALA A 97 -2.72 2.24 1.71
C ALA A 97 -2.42 2.94 3.03
N THR A 98 -2.06 2.17 4.05
CA THR A 98 -1.51 2.68 5.30
C THR A 98 -0.17 2.03 5.53
N LEU A 99 0.86 2.85 5.76
CA LEU A 99 2.18 2.39 6.15
C LEU A 99 2.44 2.83 7.58
N ASP A 100 2.67 1.85 8.44
CA ASP A 100 3.22 2.04 9.78
C ASP A 100 4.67 1.55 9.77
N MET A 101 5.60 2.34 10.28
CA MET A 101 7.02 2.01 10.26
C MET A 101 7.80 2.62 11.43
N THR A 102 8.83 1.89 11.84
CA THR A 102 9.83 2.33 12.82
C THR A 102 11.16 2.55 12.11
N ILE A 103 11.69 3.77 12.21
CA ILE A 103 13.00 4.14 11.64
C ILE A 103 14.01 4.23 12.78
N ALA A 104 15.07 3.43 12.70
CA ALA A 104 16.16 3.38 13.67
C ALA A 104 17.47 3.84 13.03
N GLN A 105 18.11 4.84 13.62
CA GLN A 105 19.47 5.22 13.25
C GLN A 105 20.45 4.18 13.79
N ARG A 106 21.48 3.89 12.99
CA ARG A 106 22.62 3.07 13.43
C ARG A 106 23.89 3.88 13.25
N GLU A 107 24.78 3.82 14.23
CA GLU A 107 26.03 4.59 14.23
C GLU A 107 26.92 4.32 13.00
N THR A 108 26.72 3.18 12.33
CA THR A 108 27.45 2.81 11.11
C THR A 108 26.81 3.34 9.82
N LEU A 109 25.69 4.07 9.88
CA LEU A 109 25.03 4.68 8.72
C LEU A 109 25.12 6.20 8.81
N GLN A 110 25.85 6.83 7.88
CA GLN A 110 26.05 8.29 7.89
C GLN A 110 24.99 9.07 7.10
N ASP A 111 24.37 8.46 6.09
CA ASP A 111 23.39 9.12 5.19
C ASP A 111 22.10 8.29 5.05
N GLY A 112 21.64 7.73 6.16
CA GLY A 112 20.48 6.84 6.14
C GLY A 112 20.12 6.25 7.49
N ALA A 113 19.15 5.36 7.46
CA ALA A 113 18.68 4.63 8.63
C ALA A 113 18.17 3.25 8.23
N ILE A 114 17.85 2.43 9.22
CA ILE A 114 17.15 1.16 9.01
C ILE A 114 15.67 1.39 9.29
N VAL A 115 14.80 0.85 8.45
CA VAL A 115 13.41 0.60 8.79
C VAL A 115 13.35 -0.77 9.46
N SER A 116 13.36 -0.79 10.79
CA SER A 116 13.54 -2.03 11.56
C SER A 116 12.30 -2.91 11.59
N ASP A 117 11.13 -2.28 11.52
CA ASP A 117 9.82 -2.92 11.48
C ASP A 117 8.85 -2.01 10.73
N ALA A 118 8.00 -2.60 9.89
CA ALA A 118 6.94 -1.89 9.20
C ALA A 118 5.81 -2.82 8.74
N SER A 119 4.61 -2.26 8.63
CA SER A 119 3.42 -2.92 8.10
C SER A 119 2.82 -2.07 6.99
N LEU A 120 2.68 -2.67 5.80
CA LEU A 120 1.98 -2.08 4.68
C LEU A 120 0.60 -2.73 4.54
N ARG A 121 -0.45 -1.94 4.77
CA ARG A 121 -1.85 -2.33 4.63
C ARG A 121 -2.41 -1.72 3.37
N ILE A 122 -3.05 -2.51 2.52
CA ILE A 122 -3.61 -2.07 1.22
C ILE A 122 -5.06 -2.57 1.11
N ALA A 123 -5.97 -1.65 0.80
CA ALA A 123 -7.37 -1.92 0.56
C ALA A 123 -7.82 -1.33 -0.78
N ARG A 124 -8.64 -2.08 -1.53
CA ARG A 124 -9.33 -1.63 -2.74
C ARG A 124 -10.76 -2.18 -2.74
N ALA A 125 -11.74 -1.38 -3.16
CA ALA A 125 -13.13 -1.82 -3.24
C ALA A 125 -13.28 -3.08 -4.12
N GLY A 126 -14.04 -4.07 -3.65
CA GLY A 126 -14.22 -5.36 -4.35
C GLY A 126 -13.08 -6.37 -4.16
N HIS A 127 -12.09 -6.04 -3.33
CA HIS A 127 -10.98 -6.92 -3.00
C HIS A 127 -10.83 -7.12 -1.50
N ASP A 128 -10.18 -8.22 -1.14
CA ASP A 128 -9.73 -8.43 0.23
C ASP A 128 -8.62 -7.45 0.60
N GLU A 129 -8.64 -7.00 1.84
CA GLU A 129 -7.56 -6.20 2.40
C GLU A 129 -6.31 -7.06 2.60
N MET A 130 -5.16 -6.51 2.20
CA MET A 130 -3.87 -7.17 2.30
C MET A 130 -2.99 -6.43 3.31
N VAL A 131 -2.36 -7.18 4.23
CA VAL A 131 -1.39 -6.66 5.19
C VAL A 131 -0.06 -7.37 4.97
N VAL A 132 1.00 -6.61 4.73
CA VAL A 132 2.33 -7.12 4.39
C VAL A 132 3.36 -6.60 5.38
N PRO A 133 4.00 -7.49 6.17
CA PRO A 133 5.17 -7.14 6.96
C PRO A 133 6.34 -6.80 6.05
N VAL A 134 6.92 -5.63 6.25
CA VAL A 134 8.07 -5.15 5.48
C VAL A 134 9.16 -4.60 6.41
N GLY A 135 10.39 -4.60 5.93
CA GLY A 135 11.52 -3.93 6.56
C GLY A 135 12.39 -3.29 5.49
N GLY A 136 13.39 -2.51 5.86
CA GLY A 136 14.21 -1.90 4.84
C GLY A 136 15.21 -0.85 5.29
N LEU A 137 15.51 0.05 4.37
CA LEU A 137 16.55 1.06 4.52
C LEU A 137 16.01 2.42 4.09
N VAL A 138 16.44 3.46 4.78
CA VAL A 138 16.27 4.85 4.36
C VAL A 138 17.58 5.32 3.74
N GLY A 139 17.51 5.83 2.52
CA GLY A 139 18.63 6.51 1.87
C GLY A 139 18.31 7.99 1.69
N CYS A 140 19.28 8.84 2.02
CA CYS A 140 19.16 10.29 1.84
C CYS A 140 20.07 10.78 0.72
N ALA A 141 19.56 11.71 -0.09
CA ALA A 141 20.38 12.44 -1.03
C ALA A 141 21.56 13.11 -0.29
N PRO A 142 22.75 13.17 -0.89
CA PRO A 142 23.85 13.93 -0.32
C PRO A 142 23.39 15.35 -0.05
N ALA A 143 23.68 15.89 1.13
CA ALA A 143 23.46 17.31 1.39
C ALA A 143 24.24 18.10 0.32
N SER A 144 23.56 18.97 -0.43
CA SER A 144 24.22 19.89 -1.36
C SER A 144 25.23 20.70 -0.56
N ARG A 145 26.51 20.38 -0.73
CA ARG A 145 27.63 21.04 -0.07
C ARG A 145 27.87 22.42 -0.69
#